data_AF-A0A5C4N8Q9-F1
#
_entry.id   AF-A0A5C4N8Q9-F1
#
_cell.length_a   1.000
_cell.length_b   1.000
_cell.length_c   1.000
_cell.angle_alpha   90.00
_cell.angle_beta   90.00
_cell.angle_gamma   90.00
#
_symmetry.space_group_name_H-M   'P 1'
#
loop_
_entity.id
_entity.type
_entity.pdbx_description
1 polymer ?
#
loop_
_entity_poly.entity_id
_entity_poly.type
_entity_poly.pdbx_seq_one_letter_code
_entity_poly.pdbx_strand_id
1 'polypeptide(L)'
;MRRATLSVLLPLALWPATGLAQEGPSFDCRDAGTRTEIAICADPGLVRLERRMYDAYLDLVERIGAREARRIADELLIRRQACEGDTDCIAERLLVSTEVFDQRGRSATELAGLAEPEVTPAAEPPDLPLAAQAPLSLDAAAPPESAPVPPLRPRRDRDLARVEIAPGDLDAAIAGAELASSDAAGEGASPDAMAPFDTPLSWAFMDLEREARADLQRNLQEAGLLDGPAEGTWTRGTLTAIEAFLTTPEGQSFDATTASGAALALDFLGSDAFAAARGEALGAEPDPLASTEW
;
A
#
# COMPACT_ATOMS: atom_id res chain seq x y z
N MET A 1 54.77 -0.27 62.56
CA MET A 1 54.90 0.03 61.12
C MET A 1 53.53 0.49 60.61
N ARG A 2 53.38 1.76 60.25
CA ARG A 2 52.11 2.38 59.84
C ARG A 2 51.99 2.30 58.31
N ARG A 3 50.89 1.73 57.79
CA ARG A 3 50.55 1.74 56.35
C ARG A 3 49.70 2.98 56.06
N ALA A 4 50.20 3.85 55.18
CA ALA A 4 49.49 5.04 54.73
C ALA A 4 48.52 4.68 53.60
N THR A 5 47.24 4.95 53.80
CA THR A 5 46.18 4.87 52.80
C THR A 5 46.12 6.18 52.02
N LEU A 6 46.42 6.13 50.72
CA LEU A 6 46.27 7.25 49.79
C LEU A 6 44.85 7.20 49.19
N SER A 7 43.98 8.11 49.64
CA SER A 7 42.67 8.34 49.03
C SER A 7 42.83 9.24 47.81
N VAL A 8 42.64 8.67 46.62
CA VAL A 8 42.53 9.43 45.37
C VAL A 8 41.08 9.88 45.21
N LEU A 9 40.82 11.17 45.38
CA LEU A 9 39.56 11.82 45.06
C LEU A 9 39.50 12.03 43.54
N LEU A 10 38.72 11.19 42.85
CA LEU A 10 38.40 11.33 41.43
C LEU A 10 37.15 12.24 41.30
N PRO A 11 37.25 13.44 40.71
CA PRO A 11 36.07 14.27 40.48
C PRO A 11 35.25 13.68 39.32
N LEU A 12 34.08 13.11 39.63
CA LEU A 12 33.05 12.81 38.62
C LEU A 12 32.54 14.13 38.04
N ALA A 13 33.02 14.50 36.86
CA ALA A 13 32.39 15.53 36.03
C ALA A 13 31.09 14.95 35.45
N LEU A 14 29.96 15.26 36.08
CA LEU A 14 28.63 15.04 35.53
C LEU A 14 28.39 16.05 34.39
N TRP A 15 28.69 15.68 33.15
CA TRP A 15 28.14 16.38 32.00
C TRP A 15 26.71 15.89 31.77
N PRO A 16 25.70 16.79 31.77
CA PRO A 16 24.39 16.45 31.26
C PRO A 16 24.55 16.26 29.74
N ALA A 17 24.59 15.01 29.30
CA ALA A 17 24.31 14.68 27.92
C ALA A 17 22.84 15.03 27.69
N THR A 18 22.58 16.27 27.29
CA THR A 18 21.34 16.60 26.59
C THR A 18 21.37 15.77 25.31
N GLY A 19 20.78 14.58 25.38
CA GLY A 19 20.56 13.75 24.22
C GLY A 19 19.78 14.59 23.24
N LEU A 20 20.45 15.06 22.18
CA LEU A 20 19.76 15.45 20.97
C LEU A 20 18.90 14.24 20.64
N ALA A 21 17.58 14.41 20.69
CA ALA A 21 16.66 13.39 20.24
C ALA A 21 17.09 13.05 18.82
N GLN A 22 17.82 11.94 18.66
CA GLN A 22 18.20 11.42 17.36
C GLN A 22 16.88 11.17 16.68
N GLU A 23 16.59 11.99 15.67
CA GLU A 23 15.36 11.84 14.93
C GLU A 23 15.38 10.46 14.28
N GLY A 24 14.53 9.56 14.79
CA GLY A 24 14.40 8.20 14.31
C GLY A 24 13.77 8.16 12.92
N PRO A 25 13.68 6.96 12.32
CA PRO A 25 12.99 6.79 11.04
C PRO A 25 11.52 7.22 11.14
N SER A 26 10.79 7.19 10.03
CA SER A 26 9.36 7.52 9.97
C SER A 26 8.47 6.60 10.82
N PHE A 27 9.04 5.53 11.40
CA PHE A 27 8.41 4.55 12.27
C PHE A 27 9.12 4.43 13.64
N ASP A 28 8.45 3.83 14.63
CA ASP A 28 9.03 3.62 15.96
C ASP A 28 9.92 2.37 15.96
N CYS A 29 11.22 2.54 16.23
CA CYS A 29 12.16 1.44 16.29
C CYS A 29 11.85 0.39 17.38
N ARG A 30 11.01 0.72 18.36
CA ARG A 30 10.53 -0.26 19.36
C ARG A 30 9.52 -1.24 18.79
N ASP A 31 8.86 -0.86 17.70
CA ASP A 31 7.83 -1.64 17.02
C ASP A 31 8.37 -2.29 15.73
N ALA A 32 9.67 -2.16 15.44
CA ALA A 32 10.32 -2.75 14.27
C ALA A 32 10.18 -4.29 14.28
N GLY A 33 9.46 -4.82 13.29
CA GLY A 33 9.10 -6.23 13.21
C GLY A 33 9.81 -6.98 12.08
N THR A 34 10.25 -6.28 11.03
CA THR A 34 10.94 -6.91 9.90
C THR A 34 12.46 -6.80 10.02
N ARG A 35 13.20 -7.71 9.36
CA ARG A 35 14.68 -7.65 9.29
C ARG A 35 15.15 -6.30 8.71
N THR A 36 14.42 -5.75 7.75
CA THR A 36 14.69 -4.45 7.14
C THR A 36 14.51 -3.31 8.13
N GLU A 37 13.41 -3.29 8.88
CA GLU A 37 13.16 -2.25 9.88
C GLU A 37 14.21 -2.30 11.00
N ILE A 38 14.57 -3.50 11.46
CA ILE A 38 15.62 -3.70 12.46
C ILE A 38 16.96 -3.19 11.93
N ALA A 39 17.32 -3.50 10.69
CA ALA A 39 18.56 -3.02 10.06
C ALA A 39 18.59 -1.49 9.92
N ILE A 40 17.47 -0.88 9.50
CA ILE A 40 17.34 0.58 9.44
C ILE A 40 17.53 1.19 10.83
N CYS A 41 16.90 0.64 11.87
CA CYS A 41 17.03 1.13 13.25
C CYS A 41 18.43 0.95 13.84
N ALA A 42 19.19 -0.05 13.38
CA ALA A 42 20.55 -0.32 13.84
C ALA A 42 21.60 0.60 13.18
N ASP A 43 21.30 1.21 12.03
CA ASP A 43 22.24 2.02 11.25
C ASP A 43 21.79 3.50 11.15
N PRO A 44 22.50 4.46 11.79
CA PRO A 44 22.16 5.88 11.72
C PRO A 44 22.17 6.48 10.31
N GLY A 45 22.96 5.92 9.39
CA GLY A 45 22.97 6.27 7.98
C GLY A 45 21.67 5.88 7.28
N LEU A 46 21.18 4.66 7.52
CA LEU A 46 19.89 4.21 7.01
C LEU A 46 18.73 4.99 7.62
N VAL A 47 18.76 5.32 8.91
CA VAL A 47 17.75 6.20 9.54
C VAL A 47 17.62 7.52 8.79
N ARG A 48 18.74 8.22 8.53
CA ARG A 48 18.71 9.50 7.80
C ARG A 48 18.18 9.33 6.37
N LEU A 49 18.54 8.24 5.72
CA LEU A 49 18.12 7.98 4.35
C LEU A 49 16.63 7.64 4.26
N GLU A 50 16.12 6.86 5.21
CA GLU A 50 14.70 6.52 5.31
C GLU A 50 13.84 7.76 5.55
N ARG A 51 14.27 8.66 6.45
CA ARG A 51 13.55 9.93 6.66
C ARG A 51 13.50 10.80 5.40
N ARG A 52 14.60 10.91 4.66
CA ARG A 52 14.60 11.66 3.37
C ARG A 52 13.62 11.04 2.36
N MET A 53 13.58 9.72 2.28
CA MET A 53 12.61 9.01 1.44
C MET A 53 11.17 9.29 1.89
N TYR A 54 10.92 9.33 3.20
CA TYR A 54 9.61 9.67 3.76
C TYR A 54 9.21 11.13 3.48
N ASP A 55 10.14 12.08 3.57
CA ASP A 55 9.88 13.48 3.22
C ASP A 55 9.48 13.62 1.74
N ALA A 56 10.16 12.90 0.84
CA ALA A 56 9.80 12.85 -0.59
C ALA A 56 8.42 12.19 -0.82
N TYR A 57 8.06 11.17 -0.03
CA TYR A 57 6.71 10.61 -0.05
C TYR A 57 5.65 11.64 0.37
N LEU A 58 5.90 12.46 1.40
CA LEU A 58 4.97 13.50 1.82
C LEU A 58 4.78 14.58 0.74
N ASP A 59 5.86 15.04 0.09
CA ASP A 59 5.77 15.97 -1.04
C ASP A 59 4.97 15.36 -2.21
N LEU A 60 5.17 14.05 -2.49
CA LEU A 60 4.37 13.35 -3.48
C LEU A 60 2.88 13.33 -3.11
N VAL A 61 2.55 13.04 -1.84
CA VAL A 61 1.16 13.03 -1.33
C VAL A 61 0.49 14.38 -1.55
N GLU A 62 1.20 15.49 -1.31
CA GLU A 62 0.68 16.84 -1.55
C GLU A 62 0.38 17.11 -3.03
N ARG A 63 1.18 16.56 -3.95
CA ARG A 63 1.06 16.81 -5.39
C ARG A 63 0.03 15.94 -6.10
N ILE A 64 -0.06 14.65 -5.76
CA ILE A 64 -0.91 13.68 -6.49
C ILE A 64 -2.01 13.05 -5.63
N GLY A 65 -2.07 13.41 -4.35
CA GLY A 65 -3.04 12.87 -3.40
C GLY A 65 -2.59 11.55 -2.76
N ALA A 66 -3.07 11.33 -1.53
CA ALA A 66 -2.61 10.24 -0.66
C ALA A 66 -2.87 8.83 -1.23
N ARG A 67 -4.00 8.63 -1.93
CA ARG A 67 -4.37 7.31 -2.48
C ARG A 67 -3.39 6.87 -3.58
N GLU A 68 -3.10 7.76 -4.51
CA GLU A 68 -2.18 7.50 -5.63
C GLU A 68 -0.75 7.31 -5.11
N ALA A 69 -0.28 8.22 -4.24
CA ALA A 69 1.05 8.14 -3.65
C ALA A 69 1.25 6.84 -2.85
N ARG A 70 0.23 6.38 -2.10
CA ARG A 70 0.29 5.12 -1.36
C ARG A 70 0.50 3.92 -2.29
N ARG A 71 -0.21 3.83 -3.42
CA ARG A 71 -0.03 2.73 -4.37
C ARG A 71 1.41 2.62 -4.87
N ILE A 72 2.03 3.76 -5.18
CA ILE A 72 3.44 3.82 -5.59
C ILE A 72 4.36 3.39 -4.44
N ALA A 73 4.09 3.88 -3.22
CA ALA A 73 4.87 3.54 -2.04
C ALA A 73 4.79 2.05 -1.67
N ASP A 74 3.64 1.40 -1.85
CA ASP A 74 3.45 -0.02 -1.54
C ASP A 74 4.34 -0.91 -2.41
N GLU A 75 4.41 -0.64 -3.72
CA GLU A 75 5.31 -1.37 -4.63
C GLU A 75 6.79 -1.20 -4.24
N LEU A 76 7.18 0.01 -3.84
CA LEU A 76 8.55 0.31 -3.41
C LEU A 76 8.88 -0.32 -2.06
N LEU A 77 7.90 -0.36 -1.14
CA LEU A 77 8.03 -1.01 0.16
C LEU A 77 8.30 -2.51 0.02
N ILE A 78 7.56 -3.21 -0.85
CA ILE A 78 7.78 -4.63 -1.13
C ILE A 78 9.22 -4.88 -1.58
N ARG A 79 9.72 -4.08 -2.53
CA ARG A 79 11.11 -4.19 -3.04
C ARG A 79 12.14 -3.92 -1.96
N ARG A 80 11.87 -3.02 -1.03
CA ARG A 80 12.75 -2.74 0.12
C ARG A 80 12.75 -3.90 1.11
N GLN A 81 11.59 -4.47 1.44
CA GLN A 81 11.49 -5.61 2.37
C GLN A 81 12.20 -6.85 1.82
N ALA A 82 12.26 -7.03 0.49
CA ALA A 82 13.02 -8.10 -0.15
C ALA A 82 14.55 -8.03 0.11
N CYS A 83 15.08 -6.89 0.57
CA CYS A 83 16.49 -6.79 0.98
C CYS A 83 16.77 -7.46 2.33
N GLU A 84 15.74 -7.82 3.10
CA GLU A 84 15.88 -8.30 4.48
C GLU A 84 16.78 -7.37 5.32
N GLY A 85 17.92 -7.84 5.81
CA GLY A 85 18.87 -7.06 6.63
C GLY A 85 20.11 -6.57 5.89
N ASP A 86 20.19 -6.71 4.56
CA ASP A 86 21.32 -6.24 3.76
C ASP A 86 21.30 -4.69 3.69
N THR A 87 22.21 -4.05 4.42
CA THR A 87 22.25 -2.59 4.54
C THR A 87 22.53 -1.87 3.23
N ASP A 88 23.33 -2.47 2.32
CA ASP A 88 23.67 -1.86 1.04
C ASP A 88 22.46 -1.94 0.08
N CYS A 89 21.78 -3.08 0.05
CA CYS A 89 20.52 -3.25 -0.69
C CYS A 89 19.46 -2.27 -0.19
N ILE A 90 19.26 -2.17 1.14
CA ILE A 90 18.29 -1.26 1.74
C ILE A 90 18.60 0.20 1.36
N ALA A 91 19.87 0.60 1.46
CA ALA A 91 20.28 1.94 1.09
C ALA A 91 19.97 2.25 -0.39
N GLU A 92 20.29 1.32 -1.29
CA GLU A 92 19.97 1.46 -2.71
C GLU A 92 18.46 1.60 -2.94
N ARG A 93 17.65 0.74 -2.30
CA ARG A 93 16.18 0.79 -2.45
C ARG A 93 15.57 2.09 -1.92
N LEU A 94 16.08 2.63 -0.82
CA LEU A 94 15.62 3.92 -0.29
C LEU A 94 15.97 5.09 -1.21
N LEU A 95 17.18 5.08 -1.80
CA LEU A 95 17.59 6.09 -2.79
C LEU A 95 16.71 6.04 -4.05
N VAL A 96 16.49 4.84 -4.59
CA VAL A 96 15.61 4.63 -5.76
C VAL A 96 14.18 5.10 -5.45
N SER A 97 13.65 4.77 -4.27
CA SER A 97 12.30 5.20 -3.87
C SER A 97 12.18 6.72 -3.81
N THR A 98 13.18 7.39 -3.26
CA THR A 98 13.25 8.87 -3.21
C THR A 98 13.19 9.46 -4.62
N GLU A 99 14.03 8.97 -5.55
CA GLU A 99 14.03 9.45 -6.93
C GLU A 99 12.69 9.19 -7.64
N VAL A 100 12.07 8.03 -7.42
CA VAL A 100 10.75 7.72 -7.99
C VAL A 100 9.70 8.72 -7.49
N PHE A 101 9.68 9.04 -6.20
CA PHE A 101 8.75 10.03 -5.66
C PHE A 101 8.99 11.41 -6.25
N ASP A 102 10.24 11.86 -6.31
CA ASP A 102 10.60 13.17 -6.88
C ASP A 102 10.22 13.28 -8.37
N GLN A 103 10.47 12.23 -9.16
CA GLN A 103 10.10 12.21 -10.58
C GLN A 103 8.59 12.31 -10.77
N ARG A 104 7.83 11.51 -10.01
CA ARG A 104 6.35 11.49 -10.09
C ARG A 104 5.75 12.81 -9.66
N GLY A 105 6.29 13.43 -8.60
CA GLY A 105 5.86 14.75 -8.14
C GLY A 105 6.12 15.84 -9.17
N ARG A 106 7.31 15.85 -9.79
CA ARG A 106 7.65 16.79 -10.87
C ARG A 106 6.72 16.64 -12.08
N SER A 107 6.51 15.42 -12.56
CA SER A 107 5.63 15.16 -13.70
C SER A 107 4.18 15.61 -13.45
N ALA A 108 3.66 15.40 -12.24
CA ALA A 108 2.33 15.88 -11.88
C ALA A 108 2.23 17.41 -11.91
N THR A 109 3.28 18.09 -11.43
CA THR A 109 3.35 19.56 -11.44
C THR A 109 3.42 20.11 -12.86
N GLU A 110 4.22 19.48 -13.72
CA GLU A 110 4.33 19.86 -15.14
C GLU A 110 3.00 19.68 -15.87
N LEU A 111 2.30 18.55 -15.66
CA LEU A 111 0.98 18.30 -16.24
C LEU A 111 -0.07 19.31 -15.75
N ALA A 112 -0.03 19.67 -14.47
CA ALA A 112 -0.91 20.70 -13.91
C ALA A 112 -0.64 22.08 -14.54
N GLY A 113 0.62 22.43 -14.74
CA GLY A 113 1.01 23.70 -15.38
C GLY A 113 0.63 23.80 -16.86
N LEU A 114 0.50 22.68 -17.56
CA LEU A 114 -0.03 22.64 -18.94
C LEU A 114 -1.56 22.73 -18.99
N ALA A 115 -2.24 22.40 -17.89
CA ALA A 115 -3.70 22.31 -17.80
C ALA A 115 -4.38 23.61 -17.36
N GLU A 116 -3.64 24.58 -16.79
CA GLU A 116 -4.14 25.96 -16.68
C GLU A 116 -3.98 26.64 -18.05
N PRO A 117 -5.04 26.79 -18.87
CA PRO A 117 -4.97 27.78 -19.92
C PRO A 117 -4.70 29.11 -19.19
N GLU A 118 -3.69 29.87 -19.66
CA GLU A 118 -3.63 31.28 -19.33
C GLU A 118 -5.02 31.84 -19.67
N VAL A 119 -5.86 32.02 -18.66
CA VAL A 119 -7.02 32.89 -18.75
C VAL A 119 -6.38 34.25 -18.89
N THR A 120 -6.02 34.60 -20.13
CA THR A 120 -5.61 35.94 -20.47
C THR A 120 -6.76 36.79 -19.98
N PRO A 121 -6.58 37.65 -18.95
CA PRO A 121 -7.67 38.47 -18.46
C PRO A 121 -8.19 39.21 -19.69
N ALA A 122 -9.44 38.90 -20.05
CA ALA A 122 -10.06 39.42 -21.25
C ALA A 122 -9.85 40.93 -21.21
N ALA A 123 -9.18 41.46 -22.24
CA ALA A 123 -8.87 42.87 -22.35
C ALA A 123 -10.13 43.67 -21.99
N GLU A 124 -9.99 44.49 -20.96
CA GLU A 124 -11.05 45.32 -20.40
C GLU A 124 -11.74 46.08 -21.54
N PRO A 125 -13.05 45.91 -21.76
CA PRO A 125 -13.75 46.66 -22.79
C PRO A 125 -13.65 48.15 -22.47
N PRO A 126 -13.38 49.02 -23.46
CA PRO A 126 -13.16 50.44 -23.23
C PRO A 126 -14.36 51.09 -22.51
N ASP A 127 -14.02 51.90 -21.50
CA ASP A 127 -14.84 52.68 -20.59
C ASP A 127 -16.24 53.07 -21.11
N LEU A 128 -17.28 52.54 -20.46
CA LEU A 128 -18.59 53.19 -20.38
C LEU A 128 -18.66 54.02 -19.09
N PRO A 129 -19.19 55.25 -19.13
CA PRO A 129 -19.00 56.23 -18.06
C PRO A 129 -19.74 55.87 -16.77
N LEU A 130 -18.92 55.62 -15.75
CA LEU A 130 -19.02 56.03 -14.35
C LEU A 130 -20.31 56.78 -13.92
N ALA A 131 -21.30 56.05 -13.41
CA ALA A 131 -22.28 56.62 -12.50
C ALA A 131 -22.76 55.58 -11.47
N ALA A 132 -22.43 55.89 -10.21
CA ALA A 132 -23.07 55.42 -8.98
C ALA A 132 -23.02 53.91 -8.67
N GLN A 133 -21.92 53.46 -8.06
CA GLN A 133 -21.99 52.37 -7.07
C GLN A 133 -21.21 52.75 -5.81
N ALA A 134 -21.92 52.65 -4.69
CA ALA A 134 -21.57 53.11 -3.35
C ALA A 134 -20.44 52.29 -2.70
N PRO A 135 -19.77 52.82 -1.66
CA PRO A 135 -18.73 52.08 -0.95
C PRO A 135 -19.35 50.98 -0.07
N LEU A 136 -19.03 49.72 -0.37
CA LEU A 136 -19.23 48.61 0.57
C LEU A 136 -17.93 48.45 1.38
N SER A 137 -18.00 48.82 2.65
CA SER A 137 -16.99 48.52 3.65
C SER A 137 -16.92 47.02 3.89
N LEU A 138 -15.79 46.39 3.56
CA LEU A 138 -15.43 45.06 4.04
C LEU A 138 -14.75 45.21 5.41
N ASP A 139 -15.49 44.92 6.48
CA ASP A 139 -14.88 44.68 7.79
C ASP A 139 -14.11 43.35 7.74
N ALA A 140 -12.80 43.45 7.96
CA ALA A 140 -11.90 42.31 8.08
C ALA A 140 -12.19 41.59 9.42
N ALA A 141 -12.92 40.47 9.34
CA ALA A 141 -13.06 39.55 10.46
C ALA A 141 -11.73 38.82 10.70
N ALA A 142 -11.16 39.00 11.89
CA ALA A 142 -9.98 38.29 12.36
C ALA A 142 -10.22 36.76 12.39
N PRO A 143 -9.19 35.94 12.14
CA PRO A 143 -9.33 34.48 12.21
C PRO A 143 -9.68 34.04 13.65
N PRO A 144 -10.49 32.99 13.82
CA PRO A 144 -10.83 32.48 15.14
C PRO A 144 -9.57 31.89 15.81
N GLU A 145 -9.38 32.30 17.06
CA GLU A 145 -8.38 31.83 18.00
C GLU A 145 -8.44 30.30 18.13
N SER A 146 -7.29 29.65 17.91
CA SER A 146 -7.12 28.20 17.94
C SER A 146 -7.63 27.61 19.25
N ALA A 147 -8.60 26.69 19.17
CA ALA A 147 -9.11 25.98 20.33
C ALA A 147 -7.97 25.22 21.07
N PRO A 148 -7.99 25.17 22.41
CA PRO A 148 -6.99 24.45 23.18
C PRO A 148 -7.04 22.95 22.87
N VAL A 149 -5.88 22.40 22.48
CA VAL A 149 -5.67 20.96 22.29
C VAL A 149 -6.01 20.24 23.60
N PRO A 150 -6.93 19.25 23.61
CA PRO A 150 -7.26 18.52 24.82
C PRO A 150 -6.02 17.76 25.33
N PRO A 151 -5.81 17.67 26.65
CA PRO A 151 -4.68 16.94 27.21
C PRO A 151 -4.73 15.48 26.77
N LEU A 152 -3.62 15.01 26.19
CA LEU A 152 -3.41 13.60 25.86
C LEU A 152 -3.70 12.76 27.11
N ARG A 153 -4.68 11.85 26.99
CA ARG A 153 -4.97 10.90 28.06
C ARG A 153 -3.72 10.06 28.32
N PRO A 154 -3.34 9.80 29.58
CA PRO A 154 -2.23 8.90 29.88
C PRO A 154 -2.53 7.53 29.26
N ARG A 155 -1.61 7.06 28.39
CA ARG A 155 -1.64 5.68 27.88
C ARG A 155 -1.64 4.75 29.08
N ARG A 156 -2.62 3.85 29.15
CA ARG A 156 -2.54 2.71 30.05
C ARG A 156 -1.38 1.85 29.55
N ASP A 157 -0.30 1.82 30.31
CA ASP A 157 0.72 0.78 30.20
C ASP A 157 -0.02 -0.55 30.34
N ARG A 158 -0.18 -1.23 29.20
CA ARG A 158 -0.70 -2.59 29.18
C ARG A 158 0.49 -3.44 29.55
N ASP A 159 0.47 -4.01 30.75
CA ASP A 159 1.44 -5.01 31.20
C ASP A 159 1.45 -6.18 30.22
N LEU A 160 2.25 -6.05 29.16
CA LEU A 160 2.61 -7.15 28.29
C LEU A 160 3.68 -7.94 29.03
N ALA A 161 3.22 -8.97 29.75
CA ALA A 161 4.11 -9.98 30.31
C ALA A 161 4.99 -10.49 29.17
N ARG A 162 6.30 -10.22 29.28
CA ARG A 162 7.33 -10.75 28.38
C ARG A 162 7.24 -12.27 28.44
N VAL A 163 6.73 -12.89 27.37
CA VAL A 163 6.78 -14.35 27.19
C VAL A 163 8.23 -14.68 26.87
N GLU A 164 8.97 -15.16 27.88
CA GLU A 164 10.31 -15.71 27.67
C GLU A 164 10.17 -17.10 27.03
N ILE A 165 10.34 -17.16 25.70
CA ILE A 165 10.47 -18.44 24.99
C ILE A 165 11.92 -18.89 25.14
N ALA A 166 12.13 -20.05 25.76
CA ALA A 166 13.46 -20.60 25.95
C ALA A 166 14.12 -20.93 24.60
N PRO A 167 15.41 -20.65 24.41
CA PRO A 167 16.13 -21.03 23.20
C PRO A 167 16.15 -22.57 23.07
N GLY A 168 15.44 -23.09 22.07
CA GLY A 168 15.25 -24.52 21.80
C GLY A 168 13.78 -24.96 21.71
N ASP A 169 12.85 -24.23 22.33
CA ASP A 169 11.41 -24.55 22.24
C ASP A 169 10.79 -24.11 20.91
N LEU A 170 11.40 -23.13 20.23
CA LEU A 170 10.92 -22.67 18.92
C LEU A 170 11.10 -23.74 17.84
N ASP A 171 12.25 -24.42 17.81
CA ASP A 171 12.52 -25.47 16.83
C ASP A 171 11.65 -26.72 17.08
N ALA A 172 11.34 -27.02 18.35
CA ALA A 172 10.42 -28.10 18.72
C ALA A 172 8.95 -27.76 18.40
N ALA A 173 8.54 -26.50 18.58
CA ALA A 173 7.22 -26.02 18.20
C ALA A 173 7.03 -25.99 16.68
N ILE A 174 8.08 -25.67 15.92
CA ILE A 174 8.08 -25.70 14.45
C ILE A 174 8.10 -27.15 13.93
N ALA A 175 8.88 -28.05 14.55
CA ALA A 175 8.95 -29.46 14.14
C ALA A 175 7.68 -30.27 14.49
N GLY A 176 6.96 -29.88 15.56
CA GLY A 176 5.67 -30.47 15.92
C GLY A 176 4.49 -29.89 15.12
N ALA A 177 4.68 -28.70 14.54
CA ALA A 177 3.84 -28.18 13.47
C ALA A 177 4.31 -28.76 12.13
N GLU A 178 4.18 -30.08 11.96
CA GLU A 178 3.99 -30.62 10.62
C GLU A 178 2.70 -29.99 10.09
N LEU A 179 2.86 -28.81 9.48
CA LEU A 179 1.94 -28.22 8.54
C LEU A 179 1.55 -29.36 7.62
N ALA A 180 0.34 -29.89 7.79
CA ALA A 180 -0.21 -30.89 6.92
C ALA A 180 -0.03 -30.36 5.49
N SER A 181 0.97 -30.90 4.81
CA SER A 181 1.33 -30.49 3.47
C SER A 181 0.06 -30.62 2.63
N SER A 182 -0.26 -29.55 1.93
CA SER A 182 -1.37 -29.39 1.01
C SER A 182 -1.33 -30.35 -0.21
N ASP A 183 -0.56 -31.43 -0.14
CA ASP A 183 -0.43 -32.45 -1.18
C ASP A 183 -1.61 -33.44 -1.21
N ALA A 184 -2.58 -33.32 -0.30
CA ALA A 184 -3.85 -34.04 -0.39
C ALA A 184 -4.83 -33.33 -1.36
N ALA A 185 -4.37 -32.94 -2.54
CA ALA A 185 -5.24 -32.62 -3.67
C ALA A 185 -5.71 -33.94 -4.31
N GLY A 186 -6.51 -34.71 -3.57
CA GLY A 186 -7.25 -35.82 -4.14
C GLY A 186 -8.29 -35.32 -5.15
N GLU A 187 -8.46 -36.04 -6.25
CA GLU A 187 -9.59 -35.89 -7.17
C GLU A 187 -10.90 -35.96 -6.36
N GLY A 188 -11.54 -34.82 -6.12
CA GLY A 188 -12.74 -34.69 -5.28
C GLY A 188 -12.75 -33.55 -4.26
N ALA A 189 -11.76 -32.66 -4.25
CA ALA A 189 -11.80 -31.48 -3.38
C ALA A 189 -13.01 -30.59 -3.71
N SER A 190 -13.78 -30.20 -2.67
CA SER A 190 -14.94 -29.31 -2.83
C SER A 190 -14.55 -27.98 -3.47
N PRO A 191 -15.34 -27.44 -4.43
CA PRO A 191 -15.12 -26.11 -5.00
C PRO A 191 -15.14 -24.99 -3.94
N ASP A 192 -15.82 -25.22 -2.81
CA ASP A 192 -15.93 -24.27 -1.69
C ASP A 192 -14.71 -24.26 -0.76
N ALA A 193 -13.77 -25.18 -0.94
CA ALA A 193 -12.55 -25.18 -0.13
C ALA A 193 -11.72 -23.92 -0.41
N MET A 194 -11.06 -23.38 0.62
CA MET A 194 -10.19 -22.22 0.49
C MET A 194 -9.07 -22.48 -0.54
N ALA A 195 -8.79 -21.47 -1.37
CA ALA A 195 -7.67 -21.51 -2.32
C ALA A 195 -6.33 -21.26 -1.60
N PRO A 196 -5.19 -21.64 -2.23
CA PRO A 196 -3.87 -21.24 -1.74
C PRO A 196 -3.74 -19.70 -1.68
N PHE A 197 -3.02 -19.22 -0.67
CA PHE A 197 -2.92 -17.80 -0.28
C PHE A 197 -1.56 -17.16 -0.53
N ASP A 198 -0.65 -17.85 -1.21
CA ASP A 198 0.72 -17.39 -1.38
C ASP A 198 1.07 -17.13 -2.86
N THR A 199 0.14 -16.46 -3.55
CA THR A 199 0.33 -16.04 -4.94
C THR A 199 -0.01 -14.56 -5.10
N PRO A 200 0.66 -13.84 -6.03
CA PRO A 200 0.32 -12.45 -6.34
C PRO A 200 -1.18 -12.23 -6.62
N LEU A 201 -1.83 -13.20 -7.25
CA LEU A 201 -3.26 -13.19 -7.52
C LEU A 201 -4.11 -13.22 -6.24
N SER A 202 -3.77 -14.11 -5.30
CA SER A 202 -4.48 -14.20 -4.01
C SER A 202 -4.32 -12.92 -3.19
N TRP A 203 -3.13 -12.32 -3.18
CA TRP A 203 -2.87 -11.06 -2.49
C TRP A 203 -3.65 -9.90 -3.13
N ALA A 204 -3.59 -9.77 -4.46
CA ALA A 204 -4.33 -8.74 -5.19
C ALA A 204 -5.84 -8.88 -4.99
N PHE A 205 -6.38 -10.10 -4.95
CA PHE A 205 -7.79 -10.33 -4.67
C PHE A 205 -8.17 -9.89 -3.26
N MET A 206 -7.34 -10.20 -2.26
CA MET A 206 -7.62 -9.84 -0.87
C MET A 206 -7.48 -8.34 -0.58
N ASP A 207 -6.73 -7.62 -1.40
CA ASP A 207 -6.61 -6.15 -1.35
C ASP A 207 -7.87 -5.43 -1.84
N LEU A 208 -8.71 -6.12 -2.63
CA LEU A 208 -10.01 -5.60 -3.04
C LEU A 208 -10.96 -5.48 -1.84
N GLU A 209 -11.71 -4.38 -1.82
CA GLU A 209 -12.87 -4.21 -0.94
C GLU A 209 -13.82 -5.40 -1.07
N ARG A 210 -14.50 -5.76 0.02
CA ARG A 210 -15.38 -6.96 0.04
C ARG A 210 -16.44 -6.91 -1.07
N GLU A 211 -17.00 -5.74 -1.32
CA GLU A 211 -18.00 -5.51 -2.38
C GLU A 211 -17.39 -5.76 -3.77
N ALA A 212 -16.22 -5.19 -4.05
CA ALA A 212 -15.51 -5.40 -5.32
C ALA A 212 -15.17 -6.89 -5.59
N ARG A 213 -14.83 -7.65 -4.53
CA ARG A 213 -14.61 -9.11 -4.67
C ARG A 213 -15.88 -9.86 -5.05
N ALA A 214 -17.02 -9.48 -4.46
CA ALA A 214 -18.31 -10.09 -4.75
C ALA A 214 -18.77 -9.75 -6.18
N ASP A 215 -18.54 -8.52 -6.64
CA ASP A 215 -18.86 -8.10 -8.01
C ASP A 215 -18.00 -8.83 -9.04
N LEU A 216 -16.69 -8.95 -8.81
CA LEU A 216 -15.80 -9.74 -9.65
C LEU A 216 -16.28 -11.20 -9.78
N GLN A 217 -16.66 -11.83 -8.66
CA GLN A 217 -17.18 -13.20 -8.68
C GLN A 217 -18.51 -13.30 -9.45
N ARG A 218 -19.39 -12.31 -9.35
CA ARG A 218 -20.64 -12.26 -10.12
C ARG A 218 -20.36 -12.16 -11.61
N ASN A 219 -19.40 -11.33 -12.01
CA ASN A 219 -18.98 -11.24 -13.41
C ASN A 219 -18.44 -12.59 -13.93
N LEU A 220 -17.64 -13.30 -13.12
CA LEU A 220 -17.16 -14.64 -13.48
C LEU A 220 -18.29 -15.67 -13.58
N GLN A 221 -19.32 -15.58 -12.74
CA GLN A 221 -20.53 -16.43 -12.82
C GLN A 221 -21.33 -16.16 -14.08
N GLU A 222 -21.60 -14.88 -14.37
CA GLU A 222 -22.32 -14.47 -15.58
C GLU A 222 -21.56 -14.88 -16.85
N ALA A 223 -20.22 -14.90 -16.80
CA ALA A 223 -19.38 -15.42 -17.87
C ALA A 223 -19.34 -16.96 -17.96
N GLY A 224 -19.99 -17.69 -17.04
CA GLY A 224 -19.97 -19.15 -16.96
C GLY A 224 -18.61 -19.74 -16.56
N LEU A 225 -17.74 -18.95 -15.92
CA LEU A 225 -16.41 -19.36 -15.48
C LEU A 225 -16.38 -19.80 -14.00
N LEU A 226 -17.33 -19.31 -13.20
CA LEU A 226 -17.43 -19.63 -11.78
C LEU A 226 -18.76 -20.31 -11.47
N ASP A 227 -18.68 -21.49 -10.86
CA ASP A 227 -19.81 -22.15 -10.19
C ASP A 227 -19.82 -21.78 -8.69
N GLY A 228 -20.99 -21.54 -8.12
CA GLY A 228 -21.16 -21.29 -6.67
C GLY A 228 -21.59 -19.86 -6.35
N PRO A 229 -21.45 -19.40 -5.08
CA PRO A 229 -21.92 -18.09 -4.64
C PRO A 229 -20.85 -16.98 -4.79
N ALA A 230 -21.30 -15.74 -5.02
CA ALA A 230 -20.45 -14.54 -5.18
C ALA A 230 -20.38 -13.74 -3.87
N GLU A 231 -19.67 -14.26 -2.87
CA GLU A 231 -19.64 -13.72 -1.50
C GLU A 231 -18.40 -12.87 -1.18
N GLY A 232 -17.49 -12.72 -2.14
CA GLY A 232 -16.19 -12.07 -1.99
C GLY A 232 -15.15 -12.91 -1.24
N THR A 233 -15.35 -14.23 -1.16
CA THR A 233 -14.45 -15.17 -0.49
C THR A 233 -13.46 -15.80 -1.45
N TRP A 234 -12.18 -15.88 -1.07
CA TRP A 234 -11.14 -16.53 -1.87
C TRP A 234 -11.24 -18.06 -1.78
N THR A 235 -12.03 -18.67 -2.67
CA THR A 235 -12.23 -20.13 -2.77
C THR A 235 -11.45 -20.74 -3.92
N ARG A 236 -11.29 -22.06 -3.92
CA ARG A 236 -10.70 -22.81 -5.04
C ARG A 236 -11.49 -22.60 -6.33
N GLY A 237 -12.83 -22.57 -6.26
CA GLY A 237 -13.66 -22.22 -7.41
C GLY A 237 -13.32 -20.85 -7.99
N THR A 238 -13.11 -19.84 -7.13
CA THR A 238 -12.72 -18.48 -7.57
C THR A 238 -11.36 -18.48 -8.26
N LEU A 239 -10.36 -19.17 -7.67
CA LEU A 239 -9.04 -19.29 -8.29
C LEU A 239 -9.12 -19.99 -9.65
N THR A 240 -9.81 -21.13 -9.73
CA THR A 240 -9.97 -21.88 -10.99
C THR A 240 -10.67 -21.05 -12.06
N ALA A 241 -11.69 -20.26 -11.71
CA ALA A 241 -12.37 -19.37 -12.64
C ALA A 241 -11.44 -18.29 -13.21
N ILE A 242 -10.60 -17.69 -12.36
CA ILE A 242 -9.62 -16.68 -12.78
C ILE A 242 -8.51 -17.32 -13.62
N GLU A 243 -7.99 -18.48 -13.22
CA GLU A 243 -7.01 -19.23 -14.01
C GLU A 243 -7.56 -19.61 -15.39
N ALA A 244 -8.82 -20.06 -15.45
CA ALA A 244 -9.50 -20.34 -16.71
C ALA A 244 -9.55 -19.09 -17.61
N PHE A 245 -9.91 -17.93 -17.07
CA PHE A 245 -9.83 -16.65 -17.79
C PHE A 245 -8.40 -16.37 -18.28
N LEU A 246 -7.38 -16.53 -17.43
CA LEU A 246 -5.98 -16.27 -17.79
C LEU A 246 -5.46 -17.18 -18.92
N THR A 247 -6.11 -18.31 -19.20
CA THR A 247 -5.77 -19.15 -20.37
C THR A 247 -6.37 -18.64 -21.69
N THR A 248 -7.33 -17.71 -21.67
CA THR A 248 -7.93 -17.13 -22.88
C THR A 248 -6.95 -16.17 -23.59
N PRO A 249 -7.13 -15.87 -24.89
CA PRO A 249 -6.29 -14.89 -25.58
C PRO A 249 -6.27 -13.52 -24.89
N GLU A 250 -7.40 -13.07 -24.36
CA GLU A 250 -7.52 -11.83 -23.60
C GLU A 250 -6.76 -11.93 -22.27
N GLY A 251 -6.93 -13.03 -21.54
CA GLY A 251 -6.28 -13.28 -20.26
C GLY A 251 -4.76 -13.38 -20.34
N GLN A 252 -4.22 -13.92 -21.44
CA GLN A 252 -2.78 -14.06 -21.68
C GLN A 252 -2.05 -12.71 -21.83
N SER A 253 -2.79 -11.60 -22.00
CA SER A 253 -2.20 -10.26 -22.00
C SER A 253 -1.81 -9.76 -20.60
N PHE A 254 -2.25 -10.44 -19.54
CA PHE A 254 -1.94 -10.09 -18.16
C PHE A 254 -0.86 -11.02 -17.59
N ASP A 255 0.22 -10.46 -17.06
CA ASP A 255 1.23 -11.23 -16.31
C ASP A 255 0.82 -11.40 -14.84
N ALA A 256 -0.12 -12.31 -14.60
CA ALA A 256 -0.64 -12.61 -13.25
C ALA A 256 0.40 -13.23 -12.29
N THR A 257 1.62 -13.53 -12.77
CA THR A 257 2.74 -13.96 -11.92
C THR A 257 3.41 -12.79 -11.21
N THR A 258 3.05 -11.56 -11.57
CA THR A 258 3.50 -10.33 -10.91
C THR A 258 2.35 -9.69 -10.14
N ALA A 259 2.66 -8.90 -9.11
CA ALA A 259 1.64 -8.18 -8.35
C ALA A 259 0.83 -7.22 -9.22
N SER A 260 1.51 -6.42 -10.06
CA SER A 260 0.84 -5.45 -10.94
C SER A 260 0.00 -6.13 -12.03
N GLY A 261 0.49 -7.20 -12.64
CA GLY A 261 -0.29 -7.93 -13.65
C GLY A 261 -1.49 -8.68 -13.05
N ALA A 262 -1.35 -9.23 -11.84
CA ALA A 262 -2.47 -9.79 -11.08
C ALA A 262 -3.54 -8.73 -10.77
N ALA A 263 -3.13 -7.55 -10.27
CA ALA A 263 -4.05 -6.45 -10.00
C ALA A 263 -4.78 -5.98 -11.27
N LEU A 264 -4.07 -5.84 -12.39
CA LEU A 264 -4.68 -5.48 -13.68
C LEU A 264 -5.66 -6.53 -14.19
N ALA A 265 -5.36 -7.82 -14.02
CA ALA A 265 -6.27 -8.89 -14.39
C ALA A 265 -7.57 -8.83 -13.57
N LEU A 266 -7.47 -8.62 -12.27
CA LEU A 266 -8.63 -8.54 -11.38
C LEU A 266 -9.46 -7.26 -11.62
N ASP A 267 -8.81 -6.12 -11.87
CA ASP A 267 -9.48 -4.87 -12.25
C ASP A 267 -10.28 -5.05 -13.55
N PHE A 268 -9.68 -5.69 -14.56
CA PHE A 268 -10.37 -6.01 -15.80
C PHE A 268 -11.57 -6.94 -15.57
N LEU A 269 -11.40 -8.03 -14.81
CA LEU A 269 -12.48 -8.97 -14.48
C LEU A 269 -13.62 -8.32 -13.69
N GLY A 270 -13.32 -7.32 -12.87
CA GLY A 270 -14.31 -6.52 -12.13
C GLY A 270 -15.00 -5.45 -12.98
N SER A 271 -14.53 -5.17 -14.19
CA SER A 271 -15.00 -4.05 -15.01
C SER A 271 -16.28 -4.35 -15.81
N ASP A 272 -17.04 -3.29 -16.12
CA ASP A 272 -18.18 -3.34 -17.04
C ASP A 272 -17.78 -3.84 -18.44
N ALA A 273 -16.53 -3.60 -18.86
CA ALA A 273 -16.04 -4.03 -20.16
C ALA A 273 -15.97 -5.56 -20.26
N PHE A 274 -15.54 -6.23 -19.21
CA PHE A 274 -15.54 -7.70 -19.15
C PHE A 274 -16.97 -8.25 -19.16
N ALA A 275 -17.87 -7.66 -18.36
CA ALA A 275 -19.28 -8.04 -18.33
C ALA A 275 -19.95 -7.88 -19.70
N ALA A 276 -19.73 -6.74 -20.38
CA ALA A 276 -20.28 -6.47 -21.71
C ALA A 276 -19.77 -7.46 -22.78
N ALA A 277 -18.45 -7.71 -22.80
CA ALA A 277 -17.83 -8.62 -23.77
C ALA A 277 -18.39 -10.06 -23.68
N ARG A 278 -18.86 -10.48 -22.50
CA ARG A 278 -19.45 -11.81 -22.29
C ARG A 278 -20.96 -11.83 -22.46
N GLY A 279 -21.65 -10.74 -22.13
CA GLY A 279 -23.07 -10.56 -22.40
C GLY A 279 -23.40 -10.63 -23.89
N GLU A 280 -22.56 -10.05 -24.75
CA GLU A 280 -22.73 -10.15 -26.22
C GLU A 280 -22.53 -11.59 -26.74
N ALA A 281 -21.61 -12.35 -26.14
CA ALA A 281 -21.35 -13.74 -26.54
C ALA A 281 -22.49 -14.70 -26.16
N LEU A 282 -23.22 -14.41 -25.07
CA LEU A 282 -24.37 -15.20 -24.61
C LEU A 282 -25.70 -14.73 -25.22
N GLY A 283 -25.77 -13.47 -25.68
CA GLY A 283 -26.94 -12.85 -26.29
C GLY A 283 -26.96 -12.85 -27.81
N ALA A 284 -25.91 -13.34 -28.48
CA ALA A 284 -25.91 -13.52 -29.92
C ALA A 284 -27.02 -14.52 -30.30
N GLU A 285 -28.09 -14.03 -30.94
CA GLU A 285 -29.10 -14.87 -31.57
C GLU A 285 -28.40 -15.94 -32.43
N PRO A 286 -28.76 -17.23 -32.31
CA PRO A 286 -28.14 -18.27 -33.10
C PRO A 286 -28.26 -17.89 -34.58
N ASP A 287 -27.14 -17.91 -35.31
CA ASP A 287 -27.08 -17.55 -36.72
C ASP A 287 -28.23 -18.24 -37.47
N PRO A 288 -29.22 -17.50 -37.99
CA PRO A 288 -30.36 -18.09 -38.68
C PRO A 288 -29.94 -18.84 -39.95
N LEU A 289 -28.69 -18.69 -40.40
CA LEU A 289 -28.10 -19.44 -41.51
C LEU A 289 -27.41 -20.74 -41.10
N ALA A 290 -27.26 -21.02 -39.79
CA ALA A 290 -26.68 -22.27 -39.28
C ALA A 290 -27.69 -23.42 -39.18
N SER A 291 -28.96 -23.23 -39.57
CA SER A 291 -29.93 -24.32 -39.64
C SER A 291 -29.62 -25.23 -40.84
N THR A 292 -29.18 -26.46 -40.59
CA THR A 292 -28.98 -27.50 -41.62
C THR A 292 -30.28 -28.11 -42.15
N GLU A 293 -31.42 -27.42 -41.98
CA GLU A 293 -32.71 -27.82 -42.56
C GLU A 293 -33.01 -27.01 -43.82
N TRP A 294 -32.34 -27.37 -44.92
CA TRP A 294 -32.75 -27.00 -46.28
C TRP A 294 -32.70 -28.24 -47.18
#